data_AF-A0A5D2D3G7-F1
#
_entry.id   AF-A0A5D2D3G7-F1
#
_cell.length_a   1.000
_cell.length_b   1.000
_cell.length_c   1.000
_cell.angle_alpha   90.00
_cell.angle_beta   90.00
_cell.angle_gamma   90.00
#
_symmetry.space_group_name_H-M   'P 1'
#
loop_
_entity.id
_entity.type
_entity.pdbx_description
1 polymer ?
#
loop_
_entity_poly.entity_id
_entity_poly.type
_entity_poly.pdbx_seq_one_letter_code
_entity_poly.pdbx_strand_id
1 'polypeptide(L)'
;MRHPHSSLPPGFRFHPTDEERILHYLMKKLSSSPFPVSIIADVDIYKFDPWDLQDKAVLGEKEWYFFSPRDRKYPNGARPNRATSSGFWKATGTVKIIVASSMATGRGGVHFNIGVKKALVFHRQNKPSTHL
;
A
#
# COMPACT_ATOMS: atom_id res chain seq x y z
N MET A 1 -25.18 -8.33 5.95
CA MET A 1 -23.78 -8.55 6.37
C MET A 1 -23.41 -7.42 7.31
N ARG A 2 -22.93 -7.72 8.53
CA ARG A 2 -22.61 -6.69 9.53
C ARG A 2 -21.30 -6.03 9.14
N HIS A 3 -21.32 -4.75 8.79
CA HIS A 3 -20.11 -3.93 8.86
C HIS A 3 -19.64 -3.98 10.31
N PRO A 4 -18.37 -4.31 10.61
CA PRO A 4 -17.87 -4.20 11.96
C PRO A 4 -17.89 -2.70 12.30
N HIS A 5 -18.95 -2.25 12.97
CA HIS A 5 -18.90 -1.02 13.74
C HIS A 5 -17.81 -1.25 14.79
N SER A 6 -16.62 -0.77 14.48
CA SER A 6 -15.52 -0.72 15.41
C SER A 6 -16.01 -0.04 16.68
N SER A 7 -15.82 -0.68 17.83
CA SER A 7 -16.10 -0.16 19.18
C SER A 7 -15.22 1.03 19.57
N LEU A 8 -14.76 1.80 18.58
CA LEU A 8 -13.81 2.87 18.71
C LEU A 8 -14.57 4.19 18.88
N PRO A 9 -14.08 5.09 19.75
CA PRO A 9 -14.70 6.40 19.93
C PRO A 9 -14.74 7.20 18.61
N PRO A 10 -15.73 8.10 18.46
CA PRO A 10 -15.76 9.04 17.33
C PRO A 10 -14.43 9.77 17.16
N GLY A 11 -13.97 9.89 15.91
CA GLY A 11 -12.70 10.54 15.56
C GLY A 11 -11.50 9.60 15.48
N PHE A 12 -11.59 8.37 16.01
CA PHE A 12 -10.53 7.37 15.84
C PHE A 12 -10.48 6.91 14.38
N ARG A 13 -9.28 6.92 13.80
CA ARG A 13 -9.07 6.60 12.38
C ARG A 13 -7.82 5.76 12.21
N PHE A 14 -7.82 4.97 11.14
CA PHE A 14 -6.62 4.27 10.71
C PHE A 14 -5.67 5.26 10.03
N HIS A 15 -4.63 5.67 10.76
CA HIS A 15 -3.62 6.62 10.28
C HIS A 15 -2.20 6.18 10.70
N PRO A 16 -1.72 5.01 10.24
CA PRO A 16 -0.43 4.49 10.66
C PRO A 16 0.73 5.28 10.05
N THR A 17 1.81 5.40 10.82
CA THR A 17 3.12 5.86 10.36
C THR A 17 3.72 4.94 9.29
N ASP A 18 4.72 5.43 8.56
CA ASP A 18 5.43 4.64 7.55
C ASP A 18 6.07 3.37 8.17
N GLU A 19 6.58 3.47 9.40
CA GLU A 19 7.16 2.35 10.15
C GLU A 19 6.10 1.32 10.53
N GLU A 20 4.96 1.76 11.10
CA GLU A 20 3.87 0.86 11.49
C GLU A 20 3.27 0.11 10.31
N ARG A 21 3.12 0.77 9.15
CA ARG A 21 2.67 0.13 7.89
C ARG A 21 3.55 -1.06 7.51
N ILE A 22 4.86 -0.96 7.74
CA ILE A 22 5.79 -2.04 7.42
C ILE A 22 5.78 -3.10 8.52
N LEU A 23 6.10 -2.73 9.77
CA LEU A 23 6.34 -3.69 10.85
C LEU A 23 5.07 -4.44 11.27
N HIS A 24 3.94 -3.74 11.37
CA HIS A 24 2.71 -4.33 11.92
C HIS A 24 1.76 -4.86 10.85
N TYR A 25 1.91 -4.45 9.59
CA TYR A 25 1.03 -4.88 8.51
C TYR A 25 1.80 -5.64 7.42
N LEU A 26 2.73 -5.01 6.70
CA LEU A 26 3.39 -5.69 5.57
C LEU A 26 4.23 -6.91 6.00
N MET A 27 5.09 -6.78 7.01
CA MET A 27 5.94 -7.88 7.47
C MET A 27 5.10 -9.01 8.07
N LYS A 28 4.06 -8.69 8.84
CA LYS A 28 3.12 -9.69 9.36
C LYS A 28 2.38 -10.44 8.26
N LYS A 29 1.98 -9.75 7.19
CA LYS A 29 1.37 -10.39 6.02
C LYS A 29 2.32 -11.40 5.40
N LEU A 30 3.57 -11.00 5.18
CA LEU A 30 4.58 -11.86 4.56
C LEU A 30 4.92 -13.07 5.42
N SER A 31 4.90 -12.93 6.75
CA SER A 31 5.11 -14.05 7.68
C SER A 31 3.85 -14.85 8.00
N SER A 32 2.72 -14.55 7.34
CA SER A 32 1.40 -15.15 7.64
C SER A 32 1.02 -15.06 9.13
N SER A 33 1.49 -14.00 9.80
CA SER A 33 1.24 -13.74 11.22
C SER A 33 -0.07 -12.95 11.41
N PRO A 34 -0.82 -13.18 12.50
CA PRO A 34 -2.05 -12.44 12.78
C PRO A 34 -1.84 -10.92 12.87
N PHE A 35 -2.71 -10.18 12.18
CA PHE A 35 -2.80 -8.72 12.29
C PHE A 35 -3.59 -8.32 13.55
N PRO A 36 -3.34 -7.14 14.13
CA PRO A 36 -4.22 -6.58 15.16
C PRO A 36 -5.66 -6.41 14.66
N VAL A 37 -5.82 -5.96 13.40
CA VAL A 37 -7.11 -5.81 12.72
C VAL A 37 -6.96 -6.07 11.22
N SER A 38 -7.90 -6.80 10.62
CA SER A 38 -7.92 -7.12 9.18
C SER A 38 -8.57 -6.01 8.34
N ILE A 39 -7.90 -4.86 8.22
CA ILE A 39 -8.43 -3.63 7.57
C ILE A 39 -7.81 -3.30 6.21
N ILE A 40 -6.83 -4.07 5.74
CA ILE A 40 -6.17 -3.87 4.45
C ILE A 40 -6.55 -5.02 3.52
N ALA A 41 -7.19 -4.70 2.39
CA ALA A 41 -7.63 -5.69 1.40
C ALA A 41 -6.49 -6.17 0.50
N ASP A 42 -6.58 -7.42 0.03
CA ASP A 42 -5.77 -7.94 -1.08
C ASP A 42 -6.39 -7.53 -2.42
N VAL A 43 -5.74 -6.62 -3.13
CA VAL A 43 -6.20 -6.09 -4.42
C VAL A 43 -4.99 -5.88 -5.33
N ASP A 44 -5.05 -6.47 -6.52
CA ASP A 44 -4.13 -6.11 -7.60
C ASP A 44 -4.50 -4.72 -8.15
N ILE A 45 -3.91 -3.69 -7.55
CA ILE A 45 -4.28 -2.30 -7.83
C ILE A 45 -4.00 -1.86 -9.27
N TYR A 46 -3.16 -2.59 -10.00
CA TYR A 46 -2.83 -2.27 -11.38
C TYR A 46 -3.88 -2.76 -12.39
N LYS A 47 -4.84 -3.57 -11.95
CA LYS A 47 -5.98 -4.00 -12.78
C LYS A 47 -7.18 -3.05 -12.75
N PHE A 48 -7.11 -1.97 -11.97
CA PHE A 48 -8.24 -1.07 -11.75
C PHE A 48 -7.85 0.38 -11.96
N ASP A 49 -8.79 1.18 -12.42
CA ASP A 49 -8.64 2.63 -12.41
C ASP A 49 -8.74 3.16 -10.96
N PRO A 50 -8.10 4.29 -10.61
CA PRO A 50 -8.01 4.74 -9.22
C PRO A 50 -9.36 5.00 -8.54
N TRP A 51 -10.35 5.46 -9.30
CA TRP A 51 -11.69 5.75 -8.80
C TRP A 51 -12.49 4.48 -8.49
N ASP A 52 -12.10 3.32 -9.02
CA ASP A 52 -12.73 2.03 -8.73
C ASP A 52 -12.14 1.35 -7.48
N LEU A 53 -11.00 1.86 -6.96
CA LEU A 53 -10.31 1.24 -5.84
C LEU A 53 -11.03 1.45 -4.52
N GLN A 54 -11.71 2.58 -4.33
CA GLN A 54 -12.41 2.90 -3.07
C GLN A 54 -13.42 1.81 -2.68
N ASP A 55 -14.14 1.26 -3.66
CA ASP A 55 -15.17 0.23 -3.46
C ASP A 55 -14.58 -1.15 -3.11
N LYS A 56 -13.26 -1.30 -3.22
CA LYS A 56 -12.53 -2.55 -2.90
C LYS A 56 -11.87 -2.51 -1.54
N ALA A 57 -11.88 -1.36 -0.87
CA ALA A 57 -11.26 -1.21 0.44
C ALA A 57 -12.15 -1.78 1.54
N VAL A 58 -11.53 -2.32 2.60
CA VAL A 58 -12.27 -2.74 3.80
C VAL A 58 -12.71 -1.54 4.64
N LEU A 59 -11.86 -0.51 4.71
CA LEU A 59 -12.04 0.69 5.50
C LEU A 59 -11.32 1.88 4.84
N GLY A 60 -11.89 3.07 4.98
CA GLY A 60 -11.26 4.32 4.54
C GLY A 60 -12.29 5.38 4.17
N GLU A 61 -12.01 6.64 4.49
CA GLU A 61 -12.82 7.80 4.09
C GLU A 61 -12.13 8.60 3.00
N LYS A 62 -10.87 8.98 3.24
CA LYS A 62 -10.04 9.81 2.35
C LYS A 62 -8.80 9.10 1.82
N GLU A 63 -8.42 8.01 2.50
CA GLU A 63 -7.27 7.19 2.19
C GLU A 63 -7.69 5.72 2.29
N TRP A 64 -7.21 4.92 1.34
CA TRP A 64 -7.48 3.49 1.29
C TRP A 64 -6.18 2.72 1.20
N TYR A 65 -6.15 1.55 1.82
CA TYR A 65 -4.95 0.73 1.98
C TYR A 65 -5.18 -0.63 1.34
N PHE A 66 -4.22 -1.04 0.51
CA PHE A 66 -4.26 -2.31 -0.21
C PHE A 66 -2.91 -3.02 -0.10
N PHE A 67 -2.97 -4.34 -0.01
CA PHE A 67 -1.88 -5.20 -0.39
C PHE A 67 -2.04 -5.56 -1.85
N SER A 68 -1.03 -5.22 -2.65
CA SER A 68 -1.00 -5.58 -4.07
C SER A 68 0.19 -6.50 -4.33
N PRO A 69 0.02 -7.53 -5.19
CA PRO A 69 1.13 -8.25 -5.76
C PRO A 69 2.14 -7.27 -6.35
N ARG A 70 3.42 -7.54 -6.14
CA ARG A 70 4.50 -6.81 -6.79
C ARG A 70 4.80 -7.48 -8.13
N ASP A 71 3.89 -7.33 -9.07
CA ASP A 71 4.05 -7.92 -10.40
C ASP A 71 5.23 -7.28 -11.14
N ARG A 72 5.99 -8.11 -11.84
CA ARG A 72 7.06 -7.68 -12.75
C ARG A 72 6.48 -7.64 -14.17
N LYS A 73 6.67 -6.52 -14.88
CA LYS A 73 6.28 -6.32 -16.29
C LYS A 73 6.97 -7.32 -17.23
N TYR A 74 8.13 -7.86 -16.83
CA TYR A 74 8.87 -8.86 -17.58
C TYR A 74 9.38 -9.95 -16.62
N PRO A 75 9.49 -11.22 -17.05
CA PRO A 75 9.99 -12.32 -16.22
C PRO A 75 11.32 -12.01 -15.48
N ASN A 76 12.21 -11.27 -16.16
CA ASN A 76 13.51 -10.84 -15.63
C ASN A 76 13.59 -9.34 -15.29
N GLY A 77 12.48 -8.59 -15.42
CA GLY A 77 12.45 -7.15 -15.26
C GLY A 77 12.03 -6.72 -13.85
N ALA A 78 12.65 -5.66 -13.32
CA ALA A 78 12.24 -5.08 -12.02
C ALA A 78 11.05 -4.12 -12.12
N ARG A 79 10.62 -3.76 -13.34
CA ARG A 79 9.61 -2.73 -13.60
C ARG A 79 8.22 -3.33 -13.49
N PRO A 80 7.31 -2.85 -12.61
CA PRO A 80 5.93 -3.32 -12.58
C PRO A 80 5.13 -2.88 -13.80
N ASN A 81 4.13 -3.67 -14.23
CA ASN A 81 3.13 -3.17 -15.16
C ASN A 81 2.23 -2.20 -14.40
N ARG A 82 2.18 -0.95 -14.86
CA ARG A 82 1.48 0.15 -14.18
C ARG A 82 0.36 0.72 -15.04
N ALA A 83 0.06 0.07 -16.17
CA ALA A 83 -1.05 0.44 -17.03
C ALA A 83 -2.35 -0.16 -16.50
N THR A 84 -3.44 0.55 -16.72
CA THR A 84 -4.82 0.23 -16.38
C THR A 84 -5.66 0.38 -17.65
N SER A 85 -6.97 0.12 -17.58
CA SER A 85 -7.90 0.32 -18.70
C SER A 85 -7.85 1.75 -19.27
N SER A 86 -7.82 2.76 -18.40
CA SER A 86 -7.99 4.15 -18.81
C SER A 86 -6.72 5.01 -18.73
N GLY A 87 -5.59 4.44 -18.28
CA GLY A 87 -4.39 5.24 -18.02
C GLY A 87 -3.23 4.45 -17.42
N PHE A 88 -2.30 5.16 -16.77
CA PHE A 88 -1.13 4.53 -16.16
C PHE A 88 -0.62 5.28 -14.93
N TRP A 89 0.01 4.54 -14.02
CA TRP A 89 0.68 5.09 -12.84
C TRP A 89 2.15 5.43 -13.13
N LYS A 90 2.52 6.70 -12.97
CA LYS A 90 3.90 7.20 -13.12
C LYS A 90 4.50 7.52 -11.75
N ALA A 91 5.76 7.13 -11.53
CA ALA A 91 6.46 7.54 -10.30
C ALA A 91 6.63 9.06 -10.25
N THR A 92 6.47 9.65 -9.08
CA THR A 92 6.70 11.06 -8.82
C THR A 92 7.48 11.25 -7.52
N GLY A 93 8.16 12.40 -7.39
CA GLY A 93 8.88 12.79 -6.19
C GLY A 93 10.09 11.90 -5.85
N THR A 94 10.66 12.18 -4.69
CA THR A 94 11.82 11.47 -4.16
C THR A 94 11.40 10.19 -3.44
N VAL A 95 12.15 9.13 -3.66
CA VAL A 95 12.00 7.86 -2.94
C VAL A 95 12.42 8.06 -1.48
N LYS A 96 11.55 7.73 -0.53
CA LYS A 96 11.85 7.82 0.91
C LYS A 96 12.24 6.44 1.46
N ILE A 97 13.41 6.36 2.10
CA ILE A 97 13.81 5.18 2.87
C ILE A 97 13.08 5.19 4.21
N ILE A 98 12.51 4.06 4.59
CA ILE A 98 11.85 3.88 5.88
C ILE A 98 12.80 3.10 6.77
N VAL A 99 13.11 3.69 7.92
CA VAL A 99 14.04 3.16 8.91
C VAL A 99 13.25 2.88 10.17
N ALA A 100 13.49 1.72 10.80
CA ALA A 100 12.89 1.41 12.09
C ALA A 100 13.56 2.24 13.20
N SER A 101 12.75 2.73 14.13
CA SER A 101 13.20 3.39 15.34
C SER A 101 13.51 2.30 16.36
N SER A 102 14.78 2.10 16.73
CA SER A 102 15.10 1.14 17.79
C SER A 102 14.52 1.61 19.12
N MET A 103 13.59 0.82 19.68
CA MET A 103 13.07 1.02 21.04
C MET A 103 13.86 0.21 22.10
N ALA A 104 15.13 -0.14 21.85
CA ALA A 104 15.94 -0.92 22.78
C ALA A 104 17.25 -0.21 23.19
N THR A 105 17.21 0.30 24.43
CA THR A 105 18.28 0.30 25.45
C THR A 105 19.58 1.07 25.17
N GLY A 106 19.62 2.35 25.59
CA GLY A 106 20.74 2.96 26.33
C GLY A 106 22.17 2.99 25.72
N ARG A 107 22.40 2.43 24.54
CA ARG A 107 23.70 2.43 23.84
C ARG A 107 23.43 2.45 22.33
N GLY A 108 23.62 3.62 21.71
CA GLY A 108 23.69 3.81 20.26
C GLY A 108 22.66 3.03 19.43
N GLY A 109 21.45 3.58 19.28
CA GLY A 109 20.37 2.92 18.52
C GLY A 109 20.77 2.57 17.10
N VAL A 110 20.71 1.29 16.75
CA VAL A 110 20.94 0.81 15.38
C VAL A 110 19.68 1.11 14.56
N HIS A 111 19.83 2.02 13.61
CA HIS A 111 18.82 2.31 12.59
C HIS A 111 18.93 1.27 11.46
N PHE A 112 17.90 0.43 11.29
CA PHE A 112 17.85 -0.53 10.19
C PHE A 112 16.81 -0.12 9.15
N ASN A 113 17.20 -0.18 7.87
CA ASN A 113 16.30 0.06 6.74
C ASN A 113 15.29 -1.09 6.65
N ILE A 114 14.00 -0.77 6.76
CA ILE A 114 12.91 -1.74 6.71
C ILE A 114 12.09 -1.67 5.43
N GLY A 115 12.30 -0.64 4.60
CA GLY A 115 11.60 -0.55 3.33
C GLY A 115 11.70 0.81 2.65
N VAL A 116 10.87 0.95 1.61
CA VAL A 116 10.94 2.09 0.69
C VAL A 116 9.53 2.56 0.36
N LYS A 117 9.29 3.88 0.49
CA LYS A 117 8.06 4.54 0.06
C LYS A 117 8.29 5.28 -1.25
N LYS A 118 7.42 5.02 -2.23
CA LYS A 118 7.43 5.69 -3.54
C LYS A 118 6.06 6.28 -3.80
N ALA A 119 6.02 7.54 -4.22
CA ALA A 119 4.80 8.18 -4.67
C ALA A 119 4.58 7.91 -6.16
N LEU A 120 3.31 7.73 -6.54
CA LEU A 120 2.89 7.58 -7.92
C LEU A 120 1.70 8.50 -8.18
N VAL A 121 1.59 8.98 -9.42
CA VAL A 121 0.45 9.74 -9.92
C VAL A 121 -0.16 8.99 -11.08
N PHE A 122 -1.48 8.92 -11.10
CA PHE A 122 -2.22 8.35 -12.20
C PHE A 122 -2.41 9.38 -13.32
N HIS A 123 -2.14 8.98 -14.55
CA HIS A 123 -2.40 9.77 -15.74
C HIS A 123 -3.45 9.07 -16.60
N ARG A 124 -4.59 9.72 -16.82
CA ARG A 124 -5.63 9.25 -17.74
C ARG A 124 -5.16 9.42 -19.19
N GLN A 125 -5.40 8.42 -20.03
CA GLN A 125 -5.10 8.42 -21.45
C GLN A 125 -6.41 8.34 -22.24
N ASN A 126 -6.64 9.29 -23.14
CA ASN A 126 -7.86 9.37 -23.95
C ASN A 126 -7.88 8.41 -25.17
N LYS A 127 -6.98 7.43 -25.23
CA LYS A 127 -6.94 6.42 -26.30
C LYS A 127 -7.15 5.04 -25.68
N PRO A 128 -8.01 4.19 -26.25
CA PRO A 128 -8.13 2.81 -25.80
C PRO A 128 -6.73 2.16 -25.89
N SER A 129 -6.32 1.47 -24.83
CA SER A 129 -5.09 0.69 -24.85
C SER A 129 -5.26 -0.42 -25.88
N THR A 130 -4.78 -0.20 -27.10
CA THR A 130 -4.65 -1.24 -28.12
C THR A 130 -3.52 -2.17 -27.70
N HIS A 131 -3.88 -3.19 -26.93
CA HIS A 131 -3.10 -4.42 -26.85
C HIS A 131 -4.04 -5.58 -27.21
N LEU A 132 -3.91 -6.03 -28.47
CA LEU A 132 -4.17 -7.41 -28.87
C LEU A 132 -3.08 -8.31 -28.29
#